data_AF-A0AAW2Y7T8-F1
#
_entry.id   AF-A0AAW2Y7T8-F1
#
_cell.length_a   1.000
_cell.length_b   1.000
_cell.length_c   1.000
_cell.angle_alpha   90.00
_cell.angle_beta   90.00
_cell.angle_gamma   90.00
#
_symmetry.space_group_name_H-M   'P 1'
#
loop_
_entity.id
_entity.type
_entity.pdbx_description
1 polymer ?
#
loop_
_entity_poly.entity_id
_entity_poly.type
_entity_poly.pdbx_seq_one_letter_code
_entity_poly.pdbx_strand_id
1 'polypeptide(L)'
;MIIVNAWAIHKDPKIWDDPLTFRPERFEGGQVETHKLLPFGMGRRACPGAGLAQKFVGLALASFIQCFDWERTSMEKIDLAEGSGITLPKAKTLEAMCKPRTVMGKVLAQVVLRS
;
A
#
# COMPACT_ATOMS: atom_id res chain seq x y z
N MET A 1 -5.85 -3.08 -30.26
CA MET A 1 -5.38 -3.17 -28.86
C MET A 1 -6.28 -2.29 -28.00
N ILE A 2 -6.84 -2.81 -26.90
CA ILE A 2 -7.62 -1.98 -25.95
C ILE A 2 -6.84 -1.95 -24.64
N ILE A 3 -6.59 -0.76 -24.13
CA ILE A 3 -5.87 -0.54 -22.86
C ILE A 3 -6.80 0.21 -21.92
N VAL A 4 -7.05 -0.35 -20.75
CA VAL A 4 -7.83 0.31 -19.70
C VAL A 4 -6.87 1.11 -18.84
N ASN A 5 -7.04 2.43 -18.82
CA ASN A 5 -6.23 3.33 -17.99
C ASN A 5 -6.79 3.38 -16.56
N ALA A 6 -6.55 2.31 -15.78
CA ALA A 6 -7.01 2.22 -14.40
C ALA A 6 -6.44 3.36 -13.52
N TRP A 7 -5.19 3.78 -13.76
CA TRP A 7 -4.56 4.90 -13.04
C TRP A 7 -5.34 6.20 -13.20
N ALA A 8 -5.76 6.54 -14.42
CA ALA A 8 -6.56 7.74 -14.67
C ALA A 8 -7.95 7.64 -14.01
N ILE A 9 -8.59 6.47 -14.03
CA ILE A 9 -9.88 6.25 -13.37
C ILE A 9 -9.75 6.45 -11.85
N HIS A 10 -8.70 5.90 -11.23
CA HIS A 10 -8.47 6.01 -9.78
C HIS A 10 -8.13 7.44 -9.34
N LYS A 11 -7.73 8.31 -10.28
CA LYS A 11 -7.35 9.70 -10.02
C LYS A 11 -8.28 10.74 -10.66
N ASP A 12 -9.42 10.33 -11.21
CA ASP A 12 -10.35 11.25 -11.88
C ASP A 12 -11.10 12.11 -10.84
N PRO A 13 -10.95 13.45 -10.84
CA PRO A 13 -11.65 14.34 -9.91
C PRO A 13 -13.17 14.37 -10.12
N LYS A 14 -13.69 13.85 -11.24
CA LYS A 14 -15.14 13.68 -11.45
C LYS A 14 -15.71 12.47 -10.72
N ILE A 15 -14.85 11.50 -10.38
CA ILE A 15 -15.23 10.26 -9.71
C ILE A 15 -14.89 10.32 -8.22
N TRP A 16 -13.77 10.97 -7.89
CA TRP A 16 -13.18 11.01 -6.56
C TRP A 16 -12.96 12.45 -6.10
N ASP A 17 -13.44 12.78 -4.91
CA ASP A 17 -13.15 14.06 -4.26
C ASP A 17 -11.70 14.11 -3.78
N ASP A 18 -10.90 15.09 -4.22
CA ASP A 18 -9.46 15.19 -3.90
C ASP A 18 -8.69 13.86 -4.16
N PRO A 19 -8.60 13.40 -5.43
CA PRO A 19 -8.08 12.08 -5.80
C PRO A 19 -6.56 11.92 -5.59
N LEU A 20 -5.83 13.02 -5.49
CA LEU A 20 -4.38 13.00 -5.41
C LEU A 20 -3.88 12.89 -3.96
N THR A 21 -4.78 13.12 -2.98
CA THR A 21 -4.47 12.98 -1.56
C THR A 21 -4.67 11.55 -1.08
N PHE A 22 -3.65 11.02 -0.39
CA PHE A 22 -3.76 9.76 0.33
C PHE A 22 -4.66 9.95 1.56
N ARG A 23 -5.92 9.49 1.45
CA ARG A 23 -6.98 9.66 2.47
C ARG A 23 -7.73 8.34 2.67
N PRO A 24 -7.23 7.42 3.53
CA PRO A 24 -7.87 6.12 3.79
C PRO A 24 -9.32 6.24 4.27
N GLU A 25 -9.65 7.32 4.98
CA GLU A 25 -10.96 7.59 5.58
C GLU A 25 -12.07 7.66 4.52
N ARG A 26 -11.70 7.96 3.26
CA ARG A 26 -12.62 7.94 2.10
C ARG A 26 -13.29 6.58 1.87
N PHE A 27 -12.70 5.52 2.39
CA PHE A 27 -13.19 4.15 2.26
C PHE A 27 -13.99 3.68 3.49
N GLU A 28 -14.11 4.51 4.52
CA GLU A 28 -14.97 4.23 5.67
C GLU A 28 -16.44 4.16 5.22
N GLY A 29 -17.20 3.21 5.77
CA GLY A 29 -18.56 2.91 5.32
C GLY A 29 -18.66 1.81 4.24
N GLY A 30 -17.53 1.34 3.72
CA GLY A 30 -17.41 0.01 3.09
C GLY A 30 -18.03 -0.16 1.69
N GLN A 31 -18.50 0.91 1.05
CA GLN A 31 -19.08 0.83 -0.29
C GLN A 31 -18.32 1.74 -1.26
N VAL A 32 -17.44 1.12 -2.04
CA VAL A 32 -16.90 1.74 -3.26
C VAL A 32 -17.47 0.98 -4.44
N GLU A 33 -18.13 1.70 -5.34
CA GLU A 33 -18.64 1.13 -6.57
C GLU A 33 -17.50 0.47 -7.36
N THR A 34 -17.70 -0.78 -7.76
CA THR A 34 -16.66 -1.65 -8.34
C THR A 34 -16.00 -1.08 -9.60
N HIS A 35 -16.66 -0.18 -10.32
CA HIS A 35 -16.11 0.46 -11.51
C HIS A 35 -15.21 1.67 -11.22
N LYS A 36 -15.29 2.25 -10.00
CA LYS A 36 -14.48 3.41 -9.59
C LYS A 36 -13.08 3.02 -9.14
N LEU A 37 -12.92 1.78 -8.65
CA LEU A 37 -11.67 1.24 -8.12
C LEU A 37 -11.39 -0.16 -8.70
N LEU A 38 -10.32 -0.27 -9.50
CA LEU A 38 -9.97 -1.44 -10.31
C LEU A 38 -8.54 -1.99 -10.09
N PRO A 39 -8.04 -2.12 -8.85
CA PRO A 39 -6.67 -2.61 -8.58
C PRO A 39 -6.45 -4.06 -9.05
N PHE A 40 -7.53 -4.82 -9.20
CA PHE A 40 -7.50 -6.21 -9.65
C PHE A 40 -8.29 -6.43 -10.95
N GLY A 41 -8.65 -5.36 -11.66
CA GLY A 41 -9.56 -5.44 -12.81
C GLY A 41 -10.97 -5.88 -12.44
N MET A 42 -11.75 -6.28 -13.44
CA MET A 42 -13.15 -6.72 -13.29
C MET A 42 -13.53 -7.80 -14.31
N GLY A 43 -14.62 -8.52 -14.03
CA GLY A 43 -15.20 -9.52 -14.96
C GLY A 43 -14.32 -10.76 -15.16
N ARG A 44 -14.45 -11.42 -16.32
CA ARG A 44 -13.80 -12.71 -16.62
C ARG A 44 -12.27 -12.70 -16.61
N ARG A 45 -11.65 -11.52 -16.65
CA ARG A 45 -10.19 -11.34 -16.67
C ARG A 45 -9.67 -10.63 -15.42
N ALA A 46 -10.49 -10.53 -14.37
CA ALA A 46 -10.05 -10.03 -13.08
C ALA A 46 -8.91 -10.89 -12.53
N CYS A 47 -8.03 -10.28 -11.73
CA CYS A 47 -6.88 -10.95 -11.14
C CYS A 47 -7.35 -12.07 -10.20
N PRO A 48 -6.98 -13.34 -10.45
CA PRO A 48 -7.37 -14.45 -9.57
C PRO A 48 -6.71 -14.36 -8.19
N GLY A 49 -5.63 -13.57 -8.06
CA GLY A 49 -4.92 -13.36 -6.81
C GLY A 49 -5.51 -12.28 -5.89
N ALA A 50 -6.62 -11.62 -6.27
CA ALA A 50 -7.18 -10.50 -5.52
C ALA A 50 -7.42 -10.81 -4.03
N GLY A 51 -8.07 -11.94 -3.74
CA GLY A 51 -8.35 -12.35 -2.37
C GLY A 51 -7.10 -12.67 -1.54
N LEU A 52 -6.06 -13.23 -2.17
CA LEU A 52 -4.78 -13.47 -1.51
C LEU A 52 -4.05 -12.16 -1.22
N ALA A 53 -3.98 -11.28 -2.21
CA ALA A 53 -3.31 -9.97 -2.09
C ALA A 53 -3.92 -9.13 -0.97
N GLN A 54 -5.26 -9.08 -0.87
CA GLN A 54 -5.95 -8.34 0.20
C GLN A 54 -5.57 -8.85 1.59
N LYS A 55 -5.55 -10.18 1.79
CA LYS A 55 -5.14 -10.78 3.07
C LYS A 55 -3.67 -10.52 3.37
N PHE A 56 -2.80 -10.69 2.38
CA PHE A 56 -1.36 -10.55 2.54
C PHE A 56 -0.97 -9.11 2.86
N VAL A 57 -1.47 -8.14 2.09
CA VAL A 57 -1.18 -6.71 2.32
C VAL A 57 -1.71 -6.27 3.67
N GLY A 58 -2.94 -6.67 4.04
CA GLY A 58 -3.50 -6.37 5.36
C GLY A 58 -2.65 -6.92 6.50
N LEU A 59 -2.25 -8.19 6.42
CA LEU A 59 -1.41 -8.83 7.45
C LEU A 59 -0.02 -8.20 7.53
N ALA A 60 0.61 -7.92 6.39
CA ALA A 60 1.93 -7.31 6.34
C ALA A 60 1.91 -5.90 6.96
N LEU A 61 0.93 -5.07 6.57
CA LEU A 61 0.77 -3.73 7.10
C LEU A 61 0.48 -3.74 8.61
N ALA A 62 -0.45 -4.60 9.06
CA ALA A 62 -0.73 -4.77 10.49
C ALA A 62 0.52 -5.19 11.27
N SER A 63 1.31 -6.13 10.74
CA SER A 63 2.57 -6.54 11.35
C SER A 63 3.58 -5.40 11.43
N PHE A 64 3.72 -4.59 10.36
CA PHE A 64 4.62 -3.44 10.37
C PHE A 64 4.23 -2.40 11.42
N ILE A 65 2.94 -2.09 11.55
CA ILE A 65 2.42 -1.13 12.53
C ILE A 65 2.52 -1.67 13.96
N GLN A 66 2.19 -2.95 14.16
CA GLN A 66 2.18 -3.56 15.48
C GLN A 66 3.60 -3.73 16.03
N CYS A 67 4.56 -4.09 15.18
CA CYS A 67 5.89 -4.50 15.61
C CYS A 67 6.93 -3.37 15.60
N PHE A 68 6.76 -2.31 14.80
CA PHE A 68 7.80 -1.31 14.60
C PHE A 68 7.27 0.13 14.68
N ASP A 69 8.06 1.00 15.28
CA ASP A 69 7.96 2.45 15.11
C ASP A 69 8.81 2.85 13.89
N TRP A 70 8.24 3.67 13.01
CA TRP A 70 8.85 4.03 11.72
C TRP A 70 9.29 5.49 11.70
N GLU A 71 10.51 5.73 11.24
CA GLU A 71 11.11 7.06 11.11
C GLU A 71 11.74 7.23 9.72
N ARG A 72 11.83 8.47 9.27
CA ARG A 72 12.60 8.79 8.05
C ARG A 72 14.09 8.70 8.33
N THR A 73 14.86 8.34 7.32
CA THR A 73 16.33 8.35 7.40
C THR A 73 16.91 9.77 7.39
N SER A 74 16.16 10.75 6.89
CA SER A 74 16.52 12.17 6.89
C SER A 74 15.30 13.07 7.13
N MET A 75 15.55 14.37 7.34
CA MET A 75 14.49 15.38 7.49
C MET A 75 13.80 15.73 6.16
N GLU A 76 14.31 15.23 5.04
CA GLU A 76 13.74 15.50 3.72
C GLU A 76 12.36 14.85 3.57
N LYS A 77 11.56 15.39 2.64
CA LYS A 77 10.30 14.74 2.25
C LYS A 77 10.63 13.48 1.45
N ILE A 78 9.87 12.42 1.68
CA ILE A 78 9.95 11.19 0.88
C ILE A 78 9.49 11.55 -0.53
N ASP A 79 10.35 11.30 -1.52
CA ASP A 79 9.98 11.43 -2.93
C ASP A 79 8.93 10.36 -3.28
N LEU A 80 7.75 10.80 -3.72
CA LEU A 80 6.63 9.94 -4.10
C LEU A 80 6.46 9.83 -5.62
N ALA A 81 7.40 10.35 -6.41
CA ALA A 81 7.35 10.25 -7.87
C ALA A 81 7.26 8.79 -8.33
N GLU A 82 6.46 8.58 -9.37
CA GLU A 82 6.27 7.28 -10.02
C GLU A 82 7.45 7.01 -10.97
N GLY A 83 8.00 5.82 -10.89
CA GLY A 83 9.03 5.32 -11.79
C GLY A 83 8.41 4.72 -13.05
N SER A 84 9.26 4.37 -14.03
CA SER A 84 8.82 3.72 -15.26
C SER A 84 8.46 2.24 -15.01
N GLY A 85 7.41 1.76 -15.68
CA GLY A 85 7.01 0.35 -15.65
C GLY A 85 5.50 0.14 -15.55
N ILE A 86 5.08 -1.12 -15.68
CA ILE A 86 3.65 -1.51 -15.65
C ILE A 86 3.08 -1.63 -14.23
N THR A 87 3.93 -1.66 -13.21
CA THR A 87 3.56 -1.85 -11.80
C THR A 87 3.57 -0.56 -10.97
N LEU A 88 3.75 0.60 -11.60
CA LEU A 88 3.87 1.91 -10.94
C LEU A 88 4.88 1.89 -9.78
N PRO A 89 6.14 1.48 -10.01
CA PRO A 89 7.14 1.49 -8.94
C PRO A 89 7.41 2.93 -8.48
N LYS A 90 8.07 3.10 -7.34
CA LYS A 90 8.61 4.41 -6.97
C LYS A 90 9.82 4.75 -7.87
N ALA A 91 9.95 6.01 -8.28
CA ALA A 91 11.11 6.48 -9.03
C ALA A 91 12.41 6.33 -8.23
N LYS A 92 12.33 6.60 -6.92
CA LYS A 92 13.38 6.37 -5.93
C LYS A 92 12.91 5.35 -4.89
N THR A 93 13.74 4.33 -4.63
CA THR A 93 13.45 3.33 -3.60
C THR A 93 13.22 3.98 -2.25
N LEU A 94 12.21 3.49 -1.51
CA LEU A 94 11.94 3.97 -0.16
C LEU A 94 12.97 3.40 0.82
N GLU A 95 13.64 4.29 1.54
CA GLU A 95 14.45 3.96 2.71
C GLU A 95 13.74 4.49 3.96
N ALA A 96 13.66 3.66 5.00
CA ALA A 96 13.05 4.02 6.28
C ALA A 96 13.77 3.32 7.43
N MET A 97 13.85 3.99 8.56
CA MET A 97 14.32 3.40 9.81
C MET A 97 13.14 2.72 10.50
N CYS A 98 13.32 1.46 10.91
CA CYS A 98 12.33 0.73 11.71
C CYS A 98 12.94 0.38 13.06
N LYS A 99 12.31 0.85 14.14
CA LYS A 99 12.69 0.52 15.51
C LYS A 99 11.68 -0.47 16.07
N PRO A 100 12.12 -1.64 16.56
CA PRO A 100 11.19 -2.57 17.19
C PRO A 100 10.50 -1.92 18.39
N ARG A 101 9.17 -2.05 18.47
CA ARG A 101 8.39 -1.58 19.61
C ARG A 101 8.69 -2.43 20.84
N THR A 102 8.50 -1.88 22.04
CA THR A 102 8.79 -2.58 23.31
C THR A 102 8.11 -3.94 23.42
N VAL A 103 6.90 -4.08 22.88
CA VAL A 103 6.16 -5.35 22.85
C VAL A 103 6.93 -6.48 22.14
N MET A 104 7.79 -6.13 21.17
CA MET A 104 8.61 -7.08 20.43
C MET A 104 9.88 -7.51 21.17
N GLY A 105 10.22 -6.89 22.31
CA GLY A 105 11.46 -7.19 23.04
C GLY A 105 11.60 -8.66 23.43
N LYS A 106 10.51 -9.30 23.90
CA LYS A 106 10.50 -10.74 24.25
C LYS A 106 10.69 -11.64 23.03
N VAL A 107 10.06 -11.27 21.90
CA VAL A 107 10.12 -12.05 20.66
C VAL A 107 11.52 -11.96 20.05
N LEU A 108 12.09 -10.76 19.99
CA LEU A 108 13.44 -10.56 19.45
C LEU A 108 14.51 -11.20 20.33
N ALA A 109 14.38 -11.15 21.65
CA ALA A 109 15.29 -11.86 22.55
C ALA A 109 15.31 -13.38 22.28
N GLN A 110 14.16 -13.98 21.97
CA GLN A 110 14.08 -15.40 21.61
C GLN A 110 14.71 -15.73 20.26
N VAL A 111 14.67 -14.80 19.31
CA VAL A 111 15.27 -14.98 17.98
C VAL A 111 16.79 -14.84 18.05
N VAL A 112 17.30 -13.82 18.76
CA VAL A 112 18.75 -13.58 18.92
C VAL A 112 19.44 -14.66 19.75
N LEU A 113 18.76 -15.24 20.75
CA LEU A 113 19.32 -16.35 21.54
C LEU A 113 19.32 -17.70 20.79
N ARG A 114 18.72 -17.78 19.60
CA ARG A 114 18.66 -18.99 18.77
C ARG A 114 19.52 -18.90 17.50
N SER A 115 20.18 -17.76 17.27
CA SER A 115 21.15 -17.51 16.20
C SER A 115 22.57 -17.50 16.74
#